data_AF-A0AAW4WK63-F1
#
_entry.id   AF-A0AAW4WK63-F1
#
_cell.length_a   1.000
_cell.length_b   1.000
_cell.length_c   1.000
_cell.angle_alpha   90.00
_cell.angle_beta   90.00
_cell.angle_gamma   90.00
#
_symmetry.space_group_name_H-M   'P 1'
#
loop_
_entity.id
_entity.type
_entity.pdbx_description
1 polymer ?
#
loop_
_entity_poly.entity_id
_entity_poly.type
_entity_poly.pdbx_seq_one_letter_code
_entity_poly.pdbx_strand_id
1 'polypeptide(L)'
;MSVITSSGQVIQYDAEDLIIRLKEDIKKYGFGKRVRVWCWDTDGIVLYLNYNYIEEEPMLRDIDIEHGVYFKKMAMGELLPLFEKENAILY
;
A
#
# COMPACT_ATOMS: atom_id res chain seq x y z
N MET A 1 8.75 4.99 -8.67
CA MET A 1 9.00 6.31 -8.02
C MET A 1 9.70 6.12 -6.68
N SER A 2 10.34 7.15 -6.13
CA SER A 2 10.98 7.07 -4.80
C SER A 2 10.46 8.19 -3.91
N VAL A 3 9.89 7.86 -2.76
CA VAL A 3 9.50 8.85 -1.74
C VAL A 3 10.66 8.97 -0.75
N ILE A 4 11.16 10.20 -0.55
CA ILE A 4 12.12 10.50 0.52
C ILE A 4 11.32 11.08 1.66
N THR A 5 11.41 10.47 2.83
CA THR A 5 10.71 10.97 4.01
C THR A 5 11.46 12.05 4.75
N SER A 6 10.77 12.72 5.67
CA SER A 6 11.33 13.66 6.64
C SER A 6 12.50 13.06 7.44
N SER A 7 12.53 11.73 7.61
CA SER A 7 13.62 10.96 8.23
C SER A 7 14.76 10.56 7.28
N GLY A 8 14.68 10.91 5.99
CA GLY A 8 15.69 10.61 4.98
C GLY A 8 15.66 9.18 4.43
N GLN A 9 14.61 8.40 4.70
CA GLN A 9 14.45 7.07 4.11
C GLN A 9 13.94 7.18 2.68
N VAL A 10 14.58 6.46 1.77
CA VAL A 10 14.19 6.37 0.36
C VAL A 10 13.32 5.13 0.19
N ILE A 11 12.01 5.32 0.04
CA ILE A 11 11.08 4.23 -0.32
C ILE A 11 10.93 4.21 -1.84
N GLN A 12 11.46 3.18 -2.49
CA GLN A 12 11.12 2.89 -3.88
C GLN A 12 9.70 2.30 -3.94
N TYR A 13 8.80 3.06 -4.54
CA TYR A 13 7.38 2.78 -4.71
C TYR A 13 7.03 2.76 -6.19
N ASP A 14 6.67 1.60 -6.73
CA ASP A 14 6.15 1.48 -8.09
C ASP A 14 4.62 1.40 -8.07
N ALA A 15 4.01 2.58 -7.93
CA ALA A 15 2.56 2.75 -7.82
C ALA A 15 1.82 2.18 -9.03
N GLU A 16 2.38 2.36 -10.22
CA GLU A 16 1.71 2.09 -11.49
C GLU A 16 1.53 0.60 -11.71
N ASP A 17 2.58 -0.19 -11.47
CA ASP A 17 2.53 -1.65 -11.51
C ASP A 17 1.56 -2.22 -10.47
N LEU A 18 1.54 -1.65 -9.26
CA LEU A 18 0.60 -2.06 -8.20
C LEU A 18 -0.85 -1.77 -8.59
N ILE A 19 -1.13 -0.62 -9.19
CA ILE A 19 -2.47 -0.25 -9.67
C ILE A 19 -2.91 -1.21 -10.79
N ILE A 20 -2.03 -1.52 -11.74
CA ILE A 20 -2.34 -2.45 -12.84
C ILE A 20 -2.68 -3.83 -12.28
N ARG A 21 -1.83 -4.38 -11.41
CA ARG A 21 -2.06 -5.68 -10.77
C ARG A 21 -3.35 -5.70 -9.96
N LEU A 22 -3.61 -4.65 -9.18
CA LEU A 22 -4.83 -4.56 -8.38
C LEU A 22 -6.09 -4.52 -9.25
N LYS A 23 -6.05 -3.83 -10.40
CA LYS A 23 -7.16 -3.84 -11.38
C LYS A 23 -7.41 -5.24 -11.96
N GLU A 24 -6.35 -5.98 -12.25
CA GLU A 24 -6.46 -7.37 -12.71
C GLU A 24 -7.02 -8.30 -11.62
N ASP A 25 -6.55 -8.14 -10.38
CA ASP A 25 -7.05 -8.89 -9.22
C ASP A 25 -8.53 -8.60 -8.95
N ILE A 26 -8.96 -7.34 -9.06
CA ILE A 26 -10.38 -6.96 -8.96
C ILE A 26 -11.20 -7.65 -10.06
N LYS A 27 -10.70 -7.72 -11.29
CA LYS A 27 -11.39 -8.44 -12.39
C LYS A 27 -11.49 -9.94 -12.12
N LYS A 28 -10.46 -10.53 -11.49
CA LYS A 28 -10.36 -11.98 -11.25
C LYS A 28 -11.14 -12.43 -10.02
N TYR A 29 -11.06 -11.69 -8.92
CA TYR A 29 -11.57 -12.08 -7.60
C TYR A 29 -12.74 -11.24 -7.10
N GLY A 30 -13.03 -10.12 -7.78
CA GLY A 30 -14.12 -9.21 -7.45
C GLY A 30 -13.71 -8.09 -6.50
N PHE A 31 -14.42 -6.96 -6.64
CA PHE A 31 -14.17 -5.71 -5.91
C PHE A 31 -14.18 -5.85 -4.37
N GLY A 32 -14.99 -6.78 -3.85
CA GLY A 32 -15.18 -7.00 -2.42
C GLY A 32 -14.15 -7.93 -1.77
N LYS A 33 -13.23 -8.54 -2.54
CA LYS A 33 -12.18 -9.39 -1.95
C LYS A 33 -11.30 -8.52 -1.05
N ARG A 34 -11.10 -8.98 0.20
CA ARG A 34 -10.29 -8.27 1.18
C ARG A 34 -8.82 -8.66 1.04
N VAL A 35 -7.96 -7.67 1.13
CA VAL A 35 -6.50 -7.78 1.10
C VAL A 35 -5.91 -7.16 2.37
N ARG A 36 -4.68 -7.56 2.68
CA ARG A 36 -3.83 -6.94 3.68
C ARG A 36 -2.97 -5.89 2.98
N VAL A 37 -2.87 -4.70 3.56
CA VAL A 37 -2.16 -3.56 2.97
C VAL A 37 -1.11 -3.08 3.97
N TRP A 38 0.12 -2.89 3.51
CA TRP A 38 1.17 -2.20 4.25
C TRP A 38 0.87 -0.71 4.17
N CYS A 39 0.57 -0.14 5.32
CA CYS A 39 0.34 1.28 5.49
C CYS A 39 1.52 1.83 6.28
N TRP A 40 1.95 3.04 5.94
CA TRP A 40 2.93 3.77 6.72
C TRP A 40 2.32 5.09 7.17
N ASP A 41 2.22 5.28 8.48
CA ASP A 41 1.85 6.57 9.07
C ASP A 41 3.11 7.41 9.29
N THR A 42 3.24 8.52 8.58
CA THR A 42 4.34 9.47 8.73
C THR A 42 3.79 10.89 8.72
N ASP A 43 4.06 11.64 9.80
CA ASP A 43 3.71 13.07 9.93
C ASP A 43 2.24 13.41 9.58
N GLY A 44 1.30 12.51 9.92
CA GLY A 44 -0.14 12.68 9.66
C GLY A 44 -0.59 12.33 8.24
N ILE A 45 0.30 11.77 7.43
CA ILE A 45 0.03 11.24 6.09
C ILE A 45 0.14 9.71 6.15
N VAL A 46 -0.89 9.03 5.67
CA VAL A 46 -0.87 7.57 5.51
C VAL A 46 -0.51 7.24 4.08
N LEU A 47 0.61 6.54 3.90
CA LEU A 47 1.05 6.01 2.61
C LEU A 47 0.71 4.52 2.50
N TYR A 48 0.16 4.10 1.37
CA TYR A 48 -0.13 2.70 1.07
C TYR A 48 0.99 2.10 0.22
N LEU A 49 1.84 1.29 0.85
CA LEU A 49 3.11 0.84 0.27
C LEU A 49 2.96 -0.41 -0.59
N ASN A 50 2.13 -1.35 -0.18
CA ASN A 50 1.95 -2.64 -0.86
C ASN A 50 0.68 -3.34 -0.38
N TYR A 51 0.24 -4.39 -1.09
CA TYR A 51 -0.84 -5.26 -0.66
C TYR A 51 -0.51 -6.74 -0.87
N ASN A 52 -1.17 -7.60 -0.10
CA ASN A 52 -1.08 -9.04 -0.25
C ASN A 52 -2.40 -9.71 0.13
N TYR A 53 -2.61 -10.94 -0.33
CA TYR A 53 -3.76 -11.75 0.02
C TYR A 53 -3.75 -12.08 1.52
N ILE A 54 -4.93 -12.17 2.12
CA ILE A 54 -5.07 -12.45 3.56
C ILE A 54 -4.54 -13.85 3.94
N GLU A 55 -4.51 -14.76 2.97
CA GLU A 55 -3.99 -16.12 3.11
C GLU A 55 -2.46 -16.15 3.28
N GLU A 56 -1.78 -15.06 2.94
CA GLU A 56 -0.37 -14.86 3.25
C GLU A 56 -0.26 -14.08 4.58
N GLU A 57 0.50 -14.64 5.53
CA GLU A 57 0.81 -14.01 6.82
C GLU A 57 2.26 -13.49 6.84
N PRO A 58 2.52 -12.33 6.22
CA PRO A 58 3.79 -11.66 6.39
C PRO A 58 3.89 -11.12 7.82
N MET A 59 5.04 -11.30 8.45
CA MET A 59 5.41 -10.58 9.68
C MET A 59 6.03 -9.23 9.30
N LEU A 60 5.62 -8.16 9.98
CA LEU A 60 6.39 -6.91 9.93
C LEU A 60 7.69 -7.12 10.69
N ARG A 61 8.77 -6.51 10.22
CA ARG A 61 10.00 -6.44 11.02
C ARG A 61 9.78 -5.41 12.13
N ASP A 62 10.41 -5.61 13.28
CA ASP A 62 10.27 -4.68 14.42
C ASP A 62 10.62 -3.24 14.04
N ILE A 63 11.63 -3.05 13.19
CA ILE A 63 12.02 -1.74 12.65
C ILE A 63 10.93 -1.08 11.79
N ASP A 64 10.12 -1.86 11.07
CA ASP A 64 9.02 -1.31 10.27
C ASP A 64 7.91 -0.83 11.22
N ILE A 65 7.65 -1.57 12.30
CA ILE A 65 6.68 -1.19 13.34
C ILE A 65 7.13 0.09 14.05
N GLU A 66 8.40 0.18 14.45
CA GLU A 66 8.97 1.37 15.07
C GLU A 66 8.90 2.60 14.17
N HIS A 67 8.98 2.41 12.85
CA HIS A 67 8.82 3.50 11.88
C HIS A 67 7.35 3.85 11.60
N GLY A 68 6.37 3.21 12.23
CA GLY A 68 4.95 3.50 12.02
C GLY A 68 4.33 2.75 10.84
N VAL A 69 4.97 1.69 10.36
CA VAL A 69 4.39 0.78 9.36
C VAL A 69 3.47 -0.21 10.06
N TYR A 70 2.27 -0.39 9.52
CA TYR A 70 1.27 -1.29 10.06
C TYR A 70 0.47 -1.97 8.95
N PHE A 71 -0.24 -3.03 9.33
CA PHE A 71 -1.16 -3.72 8.43
C PHE A 71 -2.59 -3.23 8.57
N LYS A 72 -3.23 -2.97 7.43
CA LYS A 72 -4.66 -2.70 7.35
C LYS A 72 -5.36 -3.72 6.45
N LYS A 73 -6.55 -4.18 6.84
CA LYS A 73 -7.38 -5.07 6.02
C LYS A 73 -8.51 -4.28 5.37
N MET A 74 -8.53 -4.20 4.06
CA MET A 74 -9.58 -3.48 3.31
C MET A 74 -9.95 -4.20 2.01
N ALA A 75 -11.08 -3.83 1.40
CA ALA A 75 -11.46 -4.37 0.11
C ALA A 75 -10.53 -3.82 -0.99
N MET A 76 -10.22 -4.65 -1.99
CA MET A 76 -9.43 -4.22 -3.15
C MET A 76 -10.04 -2.98 -3.82
N GLY A 77 -11.37 -2.92 -3.87
CA GLY A 77 -12.09 -1.78 -4.40
C GLY A 77 -11.99 -0.49 -3.60
N GLU A 78 -11.75 -0.58 -2.29
CA GLU A 78 -11.44 0.59 -1.45
C GLU A 78 -9.97 1.00 -1.61
N LEU A 79 -9.07 0.05 -1.89
CA LEU A 79 -7.64 0.29 -2.06
C LEU A 79 -7.32 0.97 -3.39
N LEU A 80 -7.99 0.57 -4.47
CA LEU A 80 -7.72 1.08 -5.82
C LEU A 80 -7.73 2.63 -5.92
N PRO A 81 -8.78 3.34 -5.47
CA PRO A 81 -8.79 4.81 -5.55
C PRO A 81 -7.74 5.47 -4.65
N LEU A 82 -7.23 4.77 -3.62
CA LEU A 82 -6.17 5.29 -2.74
C LEU A 82 -4.83 5.26 -3.47
N PHE A 83 -4.49 4.15 -4.11
CA PHE A 83 -3.30 4.06 -4.96
C PHE A 83 -3.36 5.05 -6.14
N GLU A 84 -4.51 5.17 -6.81
CA GLU A 84 -4.68 6.13 -7.91
C GLU A 84 -4.49 7.58 -7.44
N LYS A 85 -4.99 7.93 -6.24
CA LYS A 85 -4.81 9.26 -5.65
C LYS A 85 -3.35 9.53 -5.26
N GLU A 86 -2.65 8.55 -4.69
CA GLU A 86 -1.23 8.67 -4.36
C GLU A 86 -0.38 8.88 -5.62
N ASN A 87 -0.67 8.14 -6.68
CA ASN A 87 0.02 8.29 -7.96
C ASN A 87 -0.24 9.65 -8.63
N ALA A 88 -1.43 10.23 -8.44
CA ALA A 88 -1.79 11.52 -9.00
C ALA A 88 -1.16 12.73 -8.29
N ILE A 89 -0.72 12.59 -7.03
CA ILE A 89 -0.07 13.68 -6.27
C ILE A 89 1.43 13.81 -6.64
N LEU A 90 2.00 12.75 -7.22
CA LEU A 90 3.42 12.68 -7.60
C LEU A 90 3.68 13.14 -9.06
N TYR A 91 2.66 13.69 -9.74
CA TYR A 91 2.72 14.30 -11.08
C TYR A 91 2.39 15.79 -11.00
#